data_AF-A0A6J1N1E3-F1
#
_entry.id   AF-A0A6J1N1E3-F1
#
_cell.length_a   1.000
_cell.length_b   1.000
_cell.length_c   1.000
_cell.angle_alpha   90.00
_cell.angle_beta   90.00
_cell.angle_gamma   90.00
#
_symmetry.space_group_name_H-M   'P 1'
#
loop_
_entity.id
_entity.type
_entity.pdbx_description
1 polymer ?
#
loop_
_entity_poly.entity_id
_entity_poly.type
_entity_poly.pdbx_seq_one_letter_code
_entity_poly.pdbx_strand_id
1 'polypeptide(L)'
;MEKAEPWTGGTDEEYETQHFGFGAQRFKLSVRQMVEQKIQSAYKEMESFLQQSVKITDEEKVALTEACNKLVRMHLERAGPSLENIDKEIESMMQVPHNVLLPEDELQLEEITDEEYSKLQDEVADLRRRLEQSTLMVTLLTAEKEELSSAAKVCEIAKKDMEVLDSLHKNLEESGNARKLLNEVQFLRASVPIKEDDEDNFFDDKVKDSECN
;
A
#
# COMPACT_ATOMS: atom_id res chain seq x y z
N MET A 1 -32.46 36.84 18.36
CA MET A 1 -32.28 35.39 18.16
C MET A 1 -33.00 35.01 16.90
N GLU A 2 -32.41 35.29 15.75
CA GLU A 2 -32.88 34.75 14.49
C GLU A 2 -32.45 33.29 14.44
N LYS A 3 -33.42 32.41 14.19
CA LYS A 3 -33.17 30.99 14.01
C LYS A 3 -32.31 30.85 12.76
N ALA A 4 -31.05 30.44 12.94
CA ALA A 4 -30.26 29.94 11.83
C ALA A 4 -31.09 28.84 11.14
N GLU A 5 -31.27 28.97 9.83
CA GLU A 5 -31.95 27.95 9.05
C GLU A 5 -31.22 26.61 9.26
N PRO A 6 -31.97 25.51 9.46
CA PRO A 6 -31.37 24.21 9.65
C PRO A 6 -30.54 23.86 8.40
N TRP A 7 -29.33 23.33 8.65
CA TRP A 7 -28.43 22.84 7.61
C TRP A 7 -29.19 21.96 6.62
N THR A 8 -29.44 22.49 5.43
CA THR A 8 -29.95 21.75 4.28
C THR A 8 -28.74 21.30 3.51
N GLY A 9 -28.06 20.26 4.03
CA GLY A 9 -27.01 19.56 3.30
C GLY A 9 -27.59 18.99 2.01
N GLY A 10 -27.52 19.78 0.95
CA GLY A 10 -27.76 19.38 -0.42
C GLY A 10 -26.45 19.52 -1.18
N THR A 11 -26.19 18.53 -2.02
CA THR A 11 -25.06 18.28 -2.94
C THR A 11 -24.19 19.44 -3.44
N ASP A 12 -24.70 20.67 -3.47
CA ASP A 12 -23.97 21.82 -3.98
C ASP A 12 -22.88 22.28 -2.98
N GLU A 13 -23.24 22.48 -1.70
CA GLU A 13 -22.28 22.97 -0.67
C GLU A 13 -21.15 21.95 -0.39
N GLU A 14 -21.37 20.67 -0.69
CA GLU A 14 -20.35 19.63 -0.52
C GLU A 14 -19.15 19.86 -1.45
N TYR A 15 -19.41 20.24 -2.69
CA TYR A 15 -18.38 20.49 -3.70
C TYR A 15 -17.53 21.70 -3.33
N GLU A 16 -18.17 22.77 -2.90
CA GLU A 16 -17.47 23.97 -2.43
C GLU A 16 -16.73 23.71 -1.11
N THR A 17 -17.29 22.89 -0.23
CA THR A 17 -16.62 22.50 1.02
C THR A 17 -15.38 21.66 0.75
N GLN A 18 -15.38 20.81 -0.27
CA GLN A 18 -14.18 20.06 -0.69
C GLN A 18 -13.05 21.01 -1.10
N HIS A 19 -13.37 22.04 -1.88
CA HIS A 19 -12.38 23.00 -2.37
C HIS A 19 -11.85 23.93 -1.26
N PHE A 20 -12.74 24.54 -0.47
CA PHE A 20 -12.37 25.55 0.52
C PHE A 20 -12.03 24.99 1.90
N GLY A 21 -12.40 23.73 2.18
CA GLY A 21 -12.26 23.09 3.49
C GLY A 21 -13.28 23.56 4.55
N PHE A 22 -14.19 24.46 4.19
CA PHE A 22 -15.31 24.92 5.01
C PHE A 22 -16.48 25.37 4.12
N GLY A 23 -17.71 25.17 4.60
CA GLY A 23 -18.92 25.59 3.89
C GLY A 23 -19.19 27.09 4.02
N ALA A 24 -19.84 27.65 2.99
CA ALA A 24 -20.25 29.05 2.95
C ALA A 24 -21.16 29.43 4.12
N GLN A 25 -22.03 28.51 4.57
CA GLN A 25 -22.90 28.73 5.73
C GLN A 25 -22.10 28.94 7.02
N ARG A 26 -21.04 28.15 7.23
CA ARG A 26 -20.17 28.31 8.41
C ARG A 26 -19.44 29.64 8.37
N PHE A 27 -18.99 30.07 7.19
CA PHE A 27 -18.32 31.35 7.02
C PHE A 27 -19.24 32.53 7.31
N LYS A 28 -20.47 32.55 6.77
CA LYS A 28 -21.50 33.57 7.09
C LYS A 28 -21.75 33.68 8.60
N LEU A 29 -21.94 32.54 9.25
CA LEU A 29 -22.18 32.49 10.69
C LEU A 29 -20.99 33.08 11.47
N SER A 30 -19.76 32.74 11.10
CA SER A 30 -18.56 33.29 11.71
C SER A 30 -18.44 34.81 11.50
N VAL A 31 -18.76 35.32 10.30
CA VAL A 31 -18.75 36.76 10.03
C VAL A 31 -19.80 37.49 10.88
N ARG A 32 -21.02 36.97 10.96
CA ARG A 32 -22.08 37.54 11.81
C ARG A 32 -21.68 37.57 13.29
N GLN A 33 -21.14 36.46 13.80
CA GLN A 33 -20.64 36.39 15.18
C GLN A 33 -19.49 37.37 15.44
N MET A 34 -18.56 37.51 14.49
CA MET A 34 -17.44 38.45 14.60
C MET A 34 -17.94 39.90 14.69
N VAL A 35 -18.91 40.29 13.86
CA VAL A 35 -19.50 41.62 13.89
C VAL A 35 -20.25 41.87 15.20
N GLU A 36 -21.03 40.89 15.66
CA GLU A 36 -21.72 40.97 16.94
C GLU A 36 -20.76 41.16 18.11
N GLN A 37 -19.69 40.35 18.16
CA GLN A 37 -18.64 40.47 19.17
C GLN A 37 -17.95 41.83 19.12
N LYS A 38 -17.62 42.34 17.93
CA LYS A 38 -16.98 43.66 17.79
C LYS A 38 -17.87 44.80 18.28
N ILE A 39 -19.16 44.77 17.97
CA ILE A 39 -20.12 45.75 18.48
C ILE A 39 -20.18 45.64 20.01
N GLN A 40 -20.41 44.45 20.56
CA GLN A 40 -20.52 44.25 22.01
C GLN A 40 -19.25 44.69 22.75
N SER A 41 -18.06 44.36 22.24
CA SER A 41 -16.80 44.76 22.84
C SER A 41 -16.61 46.27 22.84
N ALA A 42 -16.91 46.96 21.73
CA ALA A 42 -16.79 48.41 21.65
C ALA A 42 -17.66 49.14 22.68
N TYR A 43 -18.91 48.68 22.87
CA TYR A 43 -19.81 49.27 23.86
C TYR A 43 -19.41 48.92 25.30
N LYS A 44 -18.86 47.73 25.56
CA LYS A 44 -18.31 47.37 26.88
C LYS A 44 -17.07 48.19 27.23
N GLU A 45 -16.18 48.44 26.26
CA GLU A 45 -15.01 49.30 26.44
C GLU A 45 -15.45 50.74 26.73
N MET A 46 -16.44 51.26 25.99
CA MET A 46 -17.03 52.58 26.24
C MET A 46 -17.68 52.68 27.62
N GLU A 47 -18.47 51.68 28.02
CA GLU A 47 -19.08 51.60 29.34
C GLU A 47 -18.02 51.62 30.44
N SER A 48 -16.98 50.79 30.31
CA SER A 48 -15.87 50.74 31.27
C SER A 48 -15.13 52.08 31.36
N PHE A 49 -14.87 52.72 30.23
CA PHE A 49 -14.19 54.02 30.19
C PHE A 49 -15.02 55.13 30.86
N LEU A 50 -16.34 55.16 30.62
CA LEU A 50 -17.24 56.13 31.26
C LEU A 50 -17.33 55.91 32.77
N GLN A 51 -17.40 54.66 33.23
CA GLN A 51 -17.39 54.32 34.65
C GLN A 51 -16.09 54.72 35.37
N GLN A 52 -14.96 54.70 34.68
CA GLN A 52 -13.66 55.10 35.24
C GLN A 52 -13.45 56.62 35.22
N SER A 53 -13.96 57.32 34.21
CA SER A 53 -13.72 58.76 34.00
C SER A 53 -14.68 59.66 34.78
N VAL A 54 -15.88 59.17 35.13
CA VAL A 54 -16.90 59.94 35.84
C VAL A 54 -17.14 59.32 37.22
N LYS A 55 -17.35 60.15 38.26
CA LYS A 55 -17.83 59.65 39.55
C LYS A 55 -19.33 59.39 39.44
N ILE A 56 -19.66 58.16 39.07
CA ILE A 56 -21.03 57.70 38.82
C ILE A 56 -21.58 57.00 40.08
N THR A 57 -22.81 57.35 40.47
CA THR A 57 -23.58 56.70 41.55
C THR A 57 -24.02 55.30 41.10
N ASP A 58 -24.27 54.37 42.02
CA ASP A 58 -24.63 52.99 41.65
C ASP A 58 -25.93 52.91 40.81
N GLU A 59 -26.90 53.81 41.03
CA GLU A 59 -28.11 53.93 40.20
C GLU A 59 -27.81 54.38 38.76
N GLU A 60 -26.87 55.32 38.61
CA GLU A 60 -26.44 55.84 37.31
C GLU A 60 -25.61 54.81 36.53
N LYS A 61 -24.88 53.92 37.23
CA LYS A 61 -24.20 52.78 36.60
C LYS A 61 -25.19 51.81 35.97
N VAL A 62 -26.27 51.47 36.67
CA VAL A 62 -27.32 50.60 36.14
C VAL A 62 -27.98 51.24 34.90
N ALA A 63 -28.31 52.54 34.99
CA ALA A 63 -28.87 53.28 33.86
C ALA A 63 -27.91 53.34 32.66
N LEU A 64 -26.60 53.47 32.90
CA LEU A 64 -25.57 53.46 31.85
C LEU A 64 -25.47 52.09 31.16
N THR A 65 -25.47 50.99 31.93
CA THR A 65 -25.46 49.63 31.39
C THR A 65 -26.71 49.37 30.55
N GLU A 66 -27.89 49.79 31.01
CA GLU A 66 -29.14 49.67 30.25
C GLU A 66 -29.10 50.49 28.94
N ALA A 67 -28.58 51.71 28.98
CA ALA A 67 -28.40 52.55 27.80
C ALA A 67 -27.41 51.92 26.80
N CYS A 68 -26.29 51.38 27.26
CA CYS A 68 -25.31 50.69 26.42
C CYS A 68 -25.92 49.42 25.77
N ASN A 69 -26.67 48.62 26.54
CA ASN A 69 -27.38 47.45 26.01
C ASN A 69 -28.44 47.84 24.96
N LYS A 70 -29.12 48.98 25.15
CA LYS A 70 -30.06 49.51 24.16
C LYS A 70 -29.33 49.92 22.87
N LEU A 71 -28.18 50.59 22.98
CA LEU A 71 -27.36 50.96 21.83
C LEU A 71 -26.86 49.73 21.08
N VAL A 72 -26.31 48.73 21.78
CA VAL A 72 -25.87 47.46 21.17
C VAL A 72 -26.99 46.85 20.33
N ARG A 73 -28.20 46.74 20.88
CA ARG A 73 -29.36 46.19 20.17
C ARG A 73 -29.71 46.98 18.92
N MET A 74 -29.79 48.31 19.03
CA MET A 74 -30.09 49.18 17.88
C MET A 74 -29.03 49.06 16.78
N HIS A 75 -27.75 48.93 17.15
CA HIS A 75 -26.67 48.79 16.18
C HIS A 75 -26.68 47.41 15.51
N LEU A 76 -27.01 46.34 16.24
CA LEU A 76 -27.18 44.99 15.67
C LEU A 76 -28.38 44.94 14.72
N GLU A 77 -29.53 45.49 15.12
CA GLU A 77 -30.72 45.57 14.27
C GLU A 77 -30.44 46.37 12.99
N ARG A 78 -29.67 47.47 13.10
CA ARG A 78 -29.27 48.27 11.94
C ARG A 78 -28.23 47.59 11.05
N ALA A 79 -27.38 46.73 11.61
CA ALA A 79 -26.38 45.98 10.85
C ALA A 79 -26.97 44.81 10.05
N GLY A 80 -28.14 44.30 10.45
CA GLY A 80 -28.82 43.15 9.82
C GLY A 80 -28.88 43.22 8.28
N PRO A 81 -29.46 44.28 7.67
CA PRO A 81 -29.56 44.40 6.21
C PRO A 81 -28.21 44.42 5.49
N SER A 82 -27.18 45.01 6.11
CA SER A 82 -25.82 45.01 5.56
C SER A 82 -25.19 43.62 5.64
N LEU A 83 -25.44 42.88 6.73
CA LEU A 83 -24.99 41.50 6.89
C LEU A 83 -25.66 40.56 5.90
N GLU A 84 -26.94 40.76 5.58
CA GLU A 84 -27.62 40.01 4.52
C GLU A 84 -27.01 40.25 3.13
N ASN A 85 -26.60 41.48 2.83
CA ASN A 85 -25.90 41.76 1.58
C ASN A 85 -24.53 41.10 1.53
N ILE A 86 -23.80 41.12 2.65
CA ILE A 86 -22.52 40.41 2.78
C ILE A 86 -22.73 38.91 2.60
N ASP A 87 -23.78 38.33 3.17
CA ASP A 87 -24.07 36.90 3.02
C ASP A 87 -24.29 36.50 1.55
N LYS A 88 -24.96 37.35 0.75
CA LYS A 88 -25.14 37.13 -0.70
C LYS A 88 -23.83 37.22 -1.47
N GLU A 89 -22.97 38.18 -1.13
CA GLU A 89 -21.64 38.28 -1.73
C GLU A 89 -20.77 37.08 -1.36
N ILE A 90 -20.85 36.61 -0.12
CA ILE A 90 -20.18 35.39 0.33
C ILE A 90 -20.66 34.18 -0.49
N GLU A 91 -21.97 34.03 -0.71
CA GLU A 91 -22.50 32.98 -1.58
C GLU A 91 -21.91 33.08 -2.99
N SER A 92 -21.97 34.28 -3.59
CA SER A 92 -21.46 34.48 -4.95
C SER A 92 -19.96 34.25 -5.09
N MET A 93 -19.17 34.53 -4.06
CA MET A 93 -17.71 34.35 -4.08
C MET A 93 -17.29 32.91 -3.81
N MET A 94 -18.04 32.20 -2.99
CA MET A 94 -17.71 30.83 -2.60
C MET A 94 -18.33 29.79 -3.53
N GLN A 95 -19.35 30.14 -4.31
CA GLN A 95 -19.97 29.21 -5.25
C GLN A 95 -18.99 28.78 -6.34
N VAL A 96 -18.82 27.48 -6.51
CA VAL A 96 -18.06 26.92 -7.62
C VAL A 96 -19.00 26.85 -8.83
N PRO A 97 -18.66 27.47 -9.97
CA PRO A 97 -19.52 27.43 -11.15
C PRO A 97 -19.72 25.98 -11.62
N HIS A 98 -20.94 25.60 -11.99
CA HIS A 98 -21.27 24.23 -12.45
C HIS A 98 -20.46 23.74 -13.66
N ASN A 99 -19.83 24.66 -14.40
CA ASN A 99 -19.03 24.34 -15.58
C ASN A 99 -17.54 24.19 -15.26
N VAL A 100 -17.15 24.31 -13.99
CA VAL A 100 -15.77 24.23 -13.53
C VAL A 100 -15.61 22.95 -12.74
N LEU A 101 -14.75 22.08 -13.26
CA LEU A 101 -14.29 20.90 -12.56
C LEU A 101 -13.12 21.29 -11.65
N LEU A 102 -13.11 20.80 -10.42
CA LEU A 102 -11.99 20.97 -9.51
C LEU A 102 -10.78 20.14 -9.98
N PRO A 103 -9.54 20.58 -9.69
CA PRO A 103 -8.33 19.84 -10.05
C PRO A 103 -8.31 18.42 -9.47
N GLU A 104 -8.91 18.20 -8.29
CA GLU A 104 -9.02 16.89 -7.67
C GLU A 104 -9.85 15.91 -8.49
N ASP A 105 -10.76 16.42 -9.32
CA ASP A 105 -11.68 15.62 -10.12
C ASP A 105 -11.22 15.48 -11.57
N GLU A 106 -10.05 16.00 -11.97
CA GLU A 106 -9.55 15.88 -13.35
C GLU A 106 -9.52 14.43 -13.85
N LEU A 107 -9.31 13.45 -12.96
CA LEU A 107 -9.35 12.02 -13.27
C LEU A 107 -10.75 11.51 -13.64
N GLN A 108 -11.81 12.22 -13.28
CA GLN A 108 -13.19 11.91 -13.70
C GLN A 108 -13.44 12.29 -15.17
N LEU A 109 -12.60 13.12 -15.79
CA LEU A 109 -12.71 13.42 -17.23
C LEU A 109 -12.38 12.19 -18.08
N GLU A 110 -11.48 11.35 -17.59
CA GLU A 110 -11.21 10.03 -18.15
C GLU A 110 -12.17 9.03 -17.49
N GLU A 111 -13.43 9.05 -17.93
CA GLU A 111 -14.41 8.04 -17.51
C GLU A 111 -13.92 6.65 -17.94
N ILE A 112 -13.25 5.93 -17.04
CA ILE A 112 -12.97 4.51 -17.21
C ILE A 112 -14.29 3.78 -17.00
N THR A 113 -14.77 3.13 -18.06
CA THR A 113 -16.01 2.34 -17.96
C THR A 113 -15.81 1.15 -17.02
N ASP A 114 -16.88 0.69 -16.37
CA ASP A 114 -16.83 -0.49 -15.50
C ASP A 114 -16.32 -1.72 -16.26
N GLU A 115 -16.63 -1.83 -17.57
CA GLU A 115 -16.10 -2.89 -18.42
C GLU A 115 -14.59 -2.79 -18.65
N GLU A 116 -14.05 -1.58 -18.83
CA GLU A 116 -12.60 -1.37 -18.97
C GLU A 116 -11.87 -1.65 -17.66
N TYR A 117 -12.45 -1.23 -16.53
CA TYR A 117 -11.90 -1.53 -15.22
C TYR A 117 -11.89 -3.05 -14.94
N SER A 118 -12.97 -3.76 -15.28
CA SER A 118 -13.03 -5.22 -15.14
C SER A 118 -11.99 -5.91 -16.02
N LYS A 119 -11.81 -5.47 -17.27
CA LYS A 119 -10.77 -6.02 -18.16
C LYS A 119 -9.37 -5.81 -17.60
N LEU A 120 -9.11 -4.64 -17.02
CA LEU A 120 -7.82 -4.34 -16.40
C LEU A 120 -7.56 -5.23 -15.18
N GLN A 121 -8.59 -5.49 -14.37
CA GLN A 121 -8.48 -6.44 -13.26
C GLN A 121 -8.16 -7.86 -13.73
N ASP A 122 -8.84 -8.34 -14.77
CA ASP A 122 -8.60 -9.65 -15.36
C ASP A 122 -7.17 -9.77 -15.92
N GLU A 123 -6.68 -8.72 -16.59
CA GLU A 123 -5.30 -8.68 -17.10
C GLU A 123 -4.28 -8.71 -15.96
N VAL A 124 -4.50 -7.94 -14.89
CA VAL A 124 -3.64 -7.96 -13.70
C VAL A 124 -3.64 -9.36 -13.05
N ALA A 125 -4.77 -10.03 -12.98
CA ALA A 125 -4.87 -11.39 -12.46
C ALA A 125 -4.10 -12.40 -13.32
N ASP A 126 -4.23 -12.31 -14.65
CA ASP A 126 -3.49 -13.18 -15.57
C ASP A 126 -1.98 -12.96 -15.47
N LEU A 127 -1.54 -11.70 -15.43
CA LEU A 127 -0.12 -11.35 -15.28
C LEU A 127 0.47 -11.88 -13.98
N ARG A 128 -0.27 -11.80 -12.86
CA ARG A 128 0.17 -12.37 -11.58
C ARG A 128 0.32 -13.88 -11.66
N ARG A 129 -0.65 -14.58 -12.24
CA ARG A 129 -0.58 -16.03 -12.45
C ARG A 129 0.62 -16.42 -13.31
N ARG A 130 0.87 -15.68 -14.39
CA ARG A 130 2.04 -15.92 -15.27
C ARG A 130 3.35 -15.67 -14.54
N LEU A 131 3.41 -14.65 -13.69
CA LEU A 131 4.58 -14.36 -12.86
C LEU A 131 4.86 -15.53 -11.89
N GLU A 132 3.85 -16.01 -11.17
CA GLU A 132 3.98 -17.16 -10.27
C GLU A 132 4.49 -18.41 -10.98
N GLN A 133 3.93 -18.72 -12.16
CA GLN A 133 4.39 -19.82 -13.00
C GLN A 133 5.85 -19.64 -13.45
N SER A 134 6.22 -18.42 -13.85
CA SER A 134 7.59 -18.11 -14.25
C SER A 134 8.56 -18.25 -13.08
N THR A 135 8.16 -17.84 -11.87
CA THR A 135 8.97 -18.01 -10.66
C THR A 135 9.17 -19.49 -10.35
N LEU A 136 8.11 -20.30 -10.40
CA LEU A 136 8.22 -21.75 -10.22
C LEU A 136 9.18 -22.38 -11.25
N MET A 137 9.02 -22.03 -12.52
CA MET A 137 9.90 -22.51 -13.59
C MET A 137 11.37 -22.15 -13.33
N VAL A 138 11.65 -20.91 -12.92
CA VAL A 138 13.02 -20.48 -12.57
C VAL A 138 13.59 -21.32 -11.43
N THR A 139 12.79 -21.64 -10.41
CA THR A 139 13.26 -22.47 -9.30
C THR A 139 13.61 -23.90 -9.76
N LEU A 140 12.77 -24.51 -10.60
CA LEU A 140 13.01 -25.84 -11.15
C LEU A 140 14.26 -25.89 -12.03
N LEU A 141 14.41 -24.93 -12.95
CA LEU A 141 15.58 -24.84 -13.82
C LEU A 141 16.88 -24.59 -13.04
N THR A 142 16.79 -23.85 -11.93
CA THR A 142 17.95 -23.64 -11.05
C THR A 142 18.36 -24.94 -10.37
N ALA A 143 17.38 -25.72 -9.86
CA ALA A 143 17.63 -27.01 -9.25
C ALA A 143 18.22 -28.02 -10.27
N GLU A 144 17.67 -28.10 -11.48
CA GLU A 144 18.19 -28.96 -12.56
C GLU A 144 19.63 -28.58 -12.93
N LYS A 145 19.94 -27.29 -13.01
CA LYS A 145 21.30 -26.81 -13.29
C LYS A 145 22.29 -27.23 -12.20
N GLU A 146 21.89 -27.21 -10.94
CA GLU A 146 22.71 -27.66 -9.82
C GLU A 146 22.95 -29.17 -9.88
N GLU A 147 21.92 -29.96 -10.19
CA GLU A 147 22.04 -31.41 -10.36
C GLU A 147 22.97 -31.76 -11.54
N LEU A 148 22.79 -31.10 -12.69
CA LEU A 148 23.63 -31.32 -13.87
C LEU A 148 25.09 -30.92 -13.62
N SER A 149 25.32 -29.86 -12.84
CA SER A 149 26.66 -29.47 -12.38
C SER A 149 27.28 -30.54 -11.46
N SER A 150 26.49 -31.15 -10.59
CA SER A 150 26.94 -32.27 -9.76
C SER A 150 27.30 -33.50 -10.61
N ALA A 151 26.43 -33.89 -11.54
CA ALA A 151 26.66 -35.00 -12.45
C ALA A 151 27.92 -34.79 -13.30
N ALA A 152 28.13 -33.57 -13.83
CA ALA A 152 29.33 -33.22 -14.58
C ALA A 152 30.61 -33.41 -13.76
N LYS A 153 30.60 -33.04 -12.46
CA LYS A 153 31.75 -33.28 -11.56
C LYS A 153 32.04 -34.77 -11.39
N VAL A 154 31.00 -35.60 -11.24
CA VAL A 154 31.16 -37.06 -11.14
C VAL A 154 31.76 -37.63 -12.42
N CYS A 155 31.29 -37.20 -13.60
CA CYS A 155 31.87 -37.62 -14.87
C CYS A 155 33.35 -37.21 -14.99
N GLU A 156 33.72 -36.01 -14.54
CA GLU A 156 35.12 -35.57 -14.53
C GLU A 156 36.00 -36.38 -13.57
N ILE A 157 35.48 -36.82 -12.42
CA ILE A 157 36.18 -37.75 -11.53
C ILE A 157 36.38 -39.10 -12.21
N ALA A 158 35.31 -39.67 -12.79
CA ALA A 158 35.38 -40.95 -13.48
C ALA A 158 36.37 -40.93 -14.65
N LYS A 159 36.45 -39.82 -15.41
CA LYS A 159 37.48 -39.64 -16.45
C LYS A 159 38.89 -39.69 -15.88
N LYS A 160 39.15 -38.97 -14.79
CA LYS A 160 40.47 -39.00 -14.12
C LYS A 160 40.82 -40.39 -13.59
N ASP A 161 39.85 -41.10 -13.03
CA ASP A 161 40.05 -42.47 -12.55
C ASP A 161 40.39 -43.42 -13.70
N MET A 162 39.73 -43.27 -14.86
CA MET A 162 40.08 -44.02 -16.07
C MET A 162 41.49 -43.70 -16.56
N GLU A 163 41.90 -42.42 -16.60
CA GLU A 163 43.26 -42.02 -16.98
C GLU A 163 44.33 -42.62 -16.04
N VAL A 164 44.04 -42.71 -14.74
CA VAL A 164 44.92 -43.36 -13.75
C VAL A 164 44.99 -44.87 -14.01
N LEU A 165 43.86 -45.53 -14.26
CA LEU A 165 43.83 -46.95 -14.59
C LEU A 165 44.59 -47.26 -15.87
N ASP A 166 44.44 -46.45 -16.91
CA ASP A 166 45.20 -46.58 -18.17
C ASP A 166 46.70 -46.43 -17.94
N SER A 167 47.10 -45.45 -17.11
CA SER A 167 48.50 -45.25 -16.73
C SER A 167 49.06 -46.42 -15.93
N LEU A 168 48.30 -46.97 -14.99
CA LEU A 168 48.67 -48.17 -14.22
C LEU A 168 48.78 -49.39 -15.13
N HIS A 169 47.84 -49.58 -16.05
CA HIS A 169 47.86 -50.67 -17.02
C HIS A 169 49.13 -50.62 -17.86
N LYS A 170 49.47 -49.43 -18.40
CA LYS A 170 50.69 -49.23 -19.18
C LYS A 170 51.96 -49.51 -18.36
N ASN A 171 52.04 -49.02 -17.12
CA ASN A 171 53.17 -49.30 -16.22
C ASN A 171 53.27 -50.80 -15.84
N LEU A 172 52.14 -51.51 -15.74
CA LEU A 172 52.09 -52.95 -15.48
C LEU A 172 52.62 -53.75 -16.69
N GLU A 173 52.31 -53.31 -17.91
CA GLU A 173 52.86 -53.91 -19.13
C GLU A 173 54.38 -53.67 -19.27
N GLU A 174 54.86 -52.50 -18.85
CA GLU A 174 56.28 -52.13 -18.85
C GLU A 174 57.09 -52.81 -17.72
N SER A 175 56.46 -53.09 -16.56
CA SER A 175 57.07 -53.79 -15.43
C SER A 175 56.90 -55.32 -15.55
N GLY A 176 57.86 -55.96 -16.22
CA GLY A 176 57.84 -57.42 -16.49
C GLY A 176 57.72 -58.34 -15.26
N ASN A 177 57.93 -57.82 -14.03
CA ASN A 177 57.73 -58.58 -12.78
C ASN A 177 56.25 -58.68 -12.38
N ALA A 178 55.44 -57.68 -12.70
CA ALA A 178 54.03 -57.65 -12.32
C ALA A 178 53.18 -58.54 -13.24
N ARG A 179 53.57 -58.67 -14.52
CA ARG A 179 52.99 -59.64 -15.46
C ARG A 179 53.21 -61.09 -15.03
N LYS A 180 54.36 -61.39 -14.40
CA LYS A 180 54.63 -62.72 -13.80
C LYS A 180 53.72 -63.00 -12.60
N LEU A 181 53.57 -62.03 -11.70
CA LEU A 181 52.64 -62.12 -10.56
C LEU A 181 51.18 -62.26 -11.01
N LEU A 182 50.75 -61.52 -12.03
CA LEU A 182 49.39 -61.64 -12.59
C LEU A 182 49.15 -63.05 -13.14
N ASN A 183 50.11 -63.59 -13.90
CA ASN A 183 50.04 -64.95 -14.43
C ASN A 183 50.04 -66.01 -13.30
N GLU A 184 50.83 -65.82 -12.24
CA GLU A 184 50.83 -66.70 -11.07
C GLU A 184 49.51 -66.65 -10.28
N VAL A 185 48.93 -65.46 -10.08
CA VAL A 185 47.64 -65.29 -9.40
C VAL A 185 46.49 -65.86 -10.25
N GLN A 186 46.53 -65.68 -11.57
CA GLN A 186 45.54 -66.23 -12.49
C GLN A 186 45.65 -67.75 -12.60
N PHE A 187 46.86 -68.28 -12.54
CA PHE A 187 47.14 -69.71 -12.40
C PHE A 187 46.64 -70.27 -11.05
N LEU A 188 46.91 -69.60 -9.94
CA LEU A 188 46.41 -69.97 -8.61
C LEU A 188 44.89 -69.94 -8.55
N ARG A 189 44.23 -68.94 -9.15
CA ARG A 189 42.77 -68.86 -9.25
C ARG A 189 42.16 -70.00 -10.06
N ALA A 190 42.84 -70.46 -11.11
CA ALA A 190 42.44 -71.64 -11.87
C ALA A 190 42.74 -72.97 -11.14
N SER A 191 43.64 -72.93 -10.14
CA SER A 191 44.09 -74.10 -9.37
C SER A 191 43.36 -74.26 -8.03
N VAL A 192 42.66 -73.23 -7.56
CA VAL A 192 41.85 -73.26 -6.34
C VAL A 192 40.38 -73.52 -6.74
N PRO A 193 39.81 -74.70 -6.41
CA PRO A 193 38.38 -74.90 -6.57
C PRO A 193 37.66 -74.04 -5.53
N ILE A 194 37.12 -72.90 -5.98
CA ILE A 194 36.12 -72.17 -5.20
C ILE A 194 34.88 -73.06 -5.25
N LYS A 195 34.46 -73.57 -4.09
CA LYS A 195 33.12 -74.14 -3.96
C LYS A 195 32.15 -72.98 -4.15
N GLU A 196 31.46 -72.99 -5.29
CA GLU A 196 30.19 -72.30 -5.41
C GLU A 196 29.23 -73.07 -4.51
N ASP A 197 29.08 -72.62 -3.27
CA ASP A 197 27.91 -72.98 -2.48
C ASP A 197 26.75 -72.20 -3.11
N ASP A 198 25.93 -72.92 -3.88
CA ASP A 198 24.57 -72.53 -4.22
C ASP A 198 23.81 -72.28 -2.91
N GLU A 199 23.42 -71.04 -2.60
CA GLU A 199 22.12 -70.72 -1.97
C GLU A 199 21.70 -69.27 -2.32
N ASP A 200 20.57 -69.21 -3.02
CA ASP A 200 19.46 -68.28 -2.84
C ASP A 200 19.53 -66.82 -3.33
N ASN A 201 18.93 -66.64 -4.51
CA ASN A 201 17.78 -65.76 -4.73
C ASN A 201 17.34 -64.92 -3.52
N PHE A 202 17.84 -63.69 -3.43
CA PHE A 202 17.22 -62.66 -2.60
C PHE A 202 17.37 -61.29 -3.25
N PHE A 203 16.70 -61.06 -4.38
CA PHE A 203 16.23 -59.72 -4.80
C PHE A 203 15.24 -59.91 -5.95
N ASP A 204 14.08 -60.49 -5.63
CA ASP A 204 12.87 -60.22 -6.38
C ASP A 204 11.75 -60.07 -5.35
N ASP A 205 11.39 -58.82 -5.04
CA ASP A 205 10.02 -58.32 -4.92
C ASP A 205 9.98 -56.98 -4.13
N LYS A 206 9.16 -56.05 -4.62
CA LYS A 206 8.84 -54.67 -4.17
C LYS A 206 9.52 -53.50 -4.89
N VAL A 207 9.21 -53.37 -6.17
CA VAL A 207 8.62 -52.10 -6.65
C VAL A 207 7.13 -52.38 -6.88
N LYS A 208 6.31 -52.09 -5.86
CA LYS A 208 4.86 -51.93 -6.05
C LYS A 208 4.63 -50.50 -6.50
N ASP A 209 4.29 -50.37 -7.78
CA ASP A 209 3.14 -49.62 -8.28
C ASP A 209 2.69 -48.43 -7.42
N SER A 210 3.19 -47.27 -7.82
CA SER A 210 2.32 -46.12 -8.01
C SER A 210 1.34 -46.43 -9.15
N GLU A 211 0.04 -46.56 -8.86
CA GLU A 211 -1.05 -46.04 -9.70
C GLU A 211 -2.43 -46.24 -9.04
N CYS A 212 -3.22 -45.15 -9.08
CA CYS A 212 -4.68 -45.07 -8.93
C CYS A 212 -5.33 -45.25 -7.55
N ASN A 213 -5.36 -44.16 -6.76
CA ASN A 213 -6.60 -43.41 -6.46
C ASN A 213 -6.28 -42.05 -5.82
#